data_AF-A0A0B7FR52-F1
#
_entry.id   AF-A0A0B7FR52-F1
#
_cell.length_a   1.000
_cell.length_b   1.000
_cell.length_c   1.000
_cell.angle_alpha   90.00
_cell.angle_beta   90.00
_cell.angle_gamma   90.00
#
_symmetry.space_group_name_H-M   'P 1'
#
loop_
_entity.id
_entity.type
_entity.pdbx_description
1 polymer ?
#
loop_
_entity_poly.entity_id
_entity_poly.type
_entity_poly.pdbx_seq_one_letter_code
_entity_poly.pdbx_strand_id
1 'polypeptide(L)'
;MTENRSDKFYFDRGDVVLQIEDTTFNLHRDILGRYSGFFSSMFSMPTNDDQEGTLEKPLVLSSDLCSASIFTVLCEFLYPERMGQFPAVSIAQIGHWETVLTATAALQMDDTQQYILQKLRDDASNIGPSAAKILRLALDYEEGPTSDLLLSALYILAYRRQPITSREIITLGERAANLVSYTRESVRCCFFLNRARSRIQVSTPCNEKDTCRASVFRQVIANMQCRATNRVDDYEPNIFHIASEQGMCASCGPQRTTIATSLRSSLLDEVVKKCYADTLLVWSEDPRSDNESMSE
;
A
#
# COMPACT_ATOMS: atom_id res chain seq x y z
N MET A 1 24.02 12.26 32.81
CA MET A 1 23.03 12.40 31.73
C MET A 1 21.74 11.86 32.28
N THR A 2 20.65 12.62 32.23
CA THR A 2 19.34 12.15 32.69
C THR A 2 18.84 11.09 31.72
N GLU A 3 18.88 9.83 32.15
CA GLU A 3 18.28 8.71 31.42
C GLU A 3 16.77 8.93 31.33
N ASN A 4 16.25 9.16 30.12
CA ASN A 4 14.82 9.21 29.91
C ASN A 4 14.30 7.77 29.91
N ARG A 5 13.59 7.37 30.96
CA ARG A 5 12.90 6.08 30.99
C ARG A 5 11.60 6.20 30.22
N SER A 6 11.23 5.17 29.47
CA SER A 6 9.91 5.10 28.85
C SER A 6 8.83 5.09 29.93
N ASP A 7 7.90 6.05 29.90
CA ASP A 7 6.81 6.13 30.88
C ASP A 7 5.90 4.91 30.87
N LYS A 8 5.74 4.27 29.70
CA LYS A 8 4.83 3.14 29.49
C LYS A 8 5.53 1.78 29.50
N PHE A 9 6.76 1.73 29.00
CA PHE A 9 7.45 0.47 28.68
C PHE A 9 8.75 0.32 29.47
N TYR A 10 8.64 0.58 30.77
CA TYR A 10 9.68 0.33 31.75
C TYR A 10 9.09 -0.47 32.91
N PHE A 11 9.15 -1.80 32.80
CA PHE A 11 8.55 -2.71 33.77
C PHE A 11 9.49 -2.99 34.94
N ASP A 12 9.00 -2.94 36.18
CA ASP A 12 9.80 -3.27 37.37
C ASP A 12 10.35 -4.70 37.35
N ARG A 13 9.68 -5.61 36.63
CA ARG A 13 10.04 -7.02 36.49
C ARG A 13 10.71 -7.36 35.15
N GLY A 14 11.08 -6.35 34.35
CA GLY A 14 11.84 -6.59 33.13
C GLY A 14 13.20 -7.20 33.44
N ASP A 15 13.65 -8.10 32.56
CA ASP A 15 14.93 -8.82 32.63
C ASP A 15 15.89 -8.42 31.49
N VAL A 16 15.53 -7.36 30.75
CA VAL A 16 16.40 -6.73 29.76
C VAL A 16 16.11 -5.24 29.63
N VAL A 17 17.18 -4.44 29.75
CA VAL A 17 17.16 -3.01 29.49
C VAL A 17 17.70 -2.75 28.09
N LEU A 18 16.85 -2.18 27.24
CA LEU A 18 17.22 -1.67 25.92
C LEU A 18 17.37 -0.15 25.98
N GLN A 19 18.37 0.38 25.28
CA GLN A 19 18.51 1.81 25.04
C GLN A 19 18.34 2.08 23.55
N ILE A 20 17.42 2.99 23.22
CA ILE A 20 17.18 3.48 21.87
C ILE A 20 17.23 4.99 21.93
N GLU A 21 18.14 5.59 21.17
CA GLU A 21 18.42 7.03 21.26
C GLU A 21 18.76 7.42 22.73
N ASP A 22 18.03 8.36 23.30
CA ASP A 22 18.15 8.80 24.70
C ASP A 22 17.14 8.11 25.64
N THR A 23 16.35 7.17 25.13
CA THR A 23 15.27 6.51 25.87
C THR A 23 15.63 5.08 26.26
N THR A 24 15.38 4.72 27.51
CA THR A 24 15.56 3.36 28.04
C THR A 24 14.22 2.65 28.24
N PHE A 25 14.21 1.36 27.90
CA PHE A 25 13.05 0.47 28.00
C PHE A 25 13.45 -0.72 28.87
N ASN A 26 12.68 -1.06 29.89
CA ASN A 26 12.91 -2.28 30.68
C ASN A 26 11.81 -3.30 30.37
N LEU A 27 12.18 -4.36 29.65
CA LEU A 27 11.28 -5.28 28.96
C LEU A 27 11.57 -6.73 29.33
N HIS A 28 10.83 -7.67 28.73
CA HIS A 28 10.99 -9.10 28.97
C HIS A 28 11.61 -9.78 27.74
N ARG A 29 12.73 -10.50 27.94
CA ARG A 29 13.48 -11.21 26.90
C ARG A 29 12.63 -12.25 26.19
N ASP A 30 11.78 -12.96 26.93
CA ASP A 30 10.92 -14.01 26.39
C ASP A 30 9.87 -13.47 25.41
N ILE A 31 9.27 -12.32 25.71
CA ILE A 31 8.30 -11.66 24.83
C ILE A 31 9.01 -11.12 23.59
N LEU A 32 10.12 -10.39 23.75
CA LEU A 32 10.90 -9.87 22.62
C LEU A 32 11.39 -10.99 21.71
N GLY A 33 12.01 -12.03 22.27
CA GLY A 33 12.53 -13.17 21.50
C GLY A 33 11.45 -14.05 20.87
N ARG A 34 10.20 -14.02 21.38
CA ARG A 34 9.07 -14.72 20.77
C ARG A 34 8.54 -14.02 19.51
N TYR A 35 8.49 -12.69 19.52
CA TYR A 35 7.82 -11.90 18.47
C TYR A 35 8.78 -11.16 17.53
N SER A 36 10.10 -11.29 17.74
CA SER A 36 11.14 -10.72 16.88
C SER A 36 12.26 -11.73 16.67
N GLY A 37 12.47 -12.11 15.41
CA GLY A 37 13.59 -12.98 15.01
C GLY A 37 14.96 -12.35 15.32
N PHE A 38 15.05 -11.02 15.24
CA PHE A 38 16.25 -10.25 15.56
C PHE A 38 16.62 -10.45 17.04
N PHE A 39 15.68 -10.19 17.96
CA PHE A 39 15.95 -10.35 19.39
C PHE A 39 16.14 -11.82 19.78
N SER A 40 15.39 -12.74 19.17
CA SER A 40 15.56 -14.18 19.38
C SER A 40 16.99 -14.63 19.06
N SER A 41 17.48 -14.22 17.90
CA SER A 41 18.85 -14.52 17.45
C SER A 41 19.87 -13.88 18.38
N MET A 42 19.71 -12.60 18.70
CA MET A 42 20.62 -11.86 19.58
C MET A 42 20.72 -12.51 20.97
N PHE A 43 19.59 -12.90 21.58
CA PHE A 43 19.58 -13.52 22.91
C PHE A 43 20.08 -14.97 22.91
N SER A 44 20.07 -15.65 21.77
CA SER A 44 20.61 -17.02 21.64
C SER A 44 22.13 -17.07 21.58
N MET A 45 22.78 -15.94 21.31
CA MET A 45 24.23 -15.85 21.23
C MET A 45 24.82 -15.85 22.65
N PRO A 46 25.83 -16.69 22.93
CA PRO A 46 26.47 -16.68 24.24
C PRO A 46 27.18 -15.34 24.46
N THR A 47 26.84 -14.66 25.55
CA THR A 47 27.56 -13.45 26.00
C THR A 47 28.65 -13.84 27.00
N ASN A 48 29.78 -13.14 26.94
CA ASN A 48 30.84 -13.24 27.96
C ASN A 48 30.65 -12.20 29.08
N ASP A 49 29.60 -11.39 29.02
CA ASP A 49 29.34 -10.30 29.96
C ASP A 49 27.94 -10.43 30.58
N ASP A 50 27.91 -10.87 31.83
CA ASP A 50 26.68 -11.04 32.61
C ASP A 50 25.96 -9.71 32.92
N GLN A 51 26.61 -8.55 32.71
CA GLN A 51 26.01 -7.23 32.89
C GLN A 51 25.33 -6.72 31.60
N GLU A 52 25.43 -7.42 30.48
CA GLU A 52 24.84 -6.98 29.24
C GLU A 52 23.30 -7.01 29.27
N GLY A 53 22.69 -5.86 28.97
CA GLY A 53 21.25 -5.66 29.06
C GLY A 53 20.77 -5.34 30.47
N THR A 54 21.64 -4.93 31.39
CA THR A 54 21.23 -4.37 32.69
C THR A 54 21.11 -2.84 32.62
N LEU A 55 20.69 -2.22 33.73
CA LEU A 55 20.62 -0.76 33.81
C LEU A 55 22.00 -0.11 33.66
N GLU A 56 23.05 -0.75 34.18
CA GLU A 56 24.43 -0.26 34.12
C GLU A 56 25.03 -0.40 32.71
N LYS A 57 24.59 -1.42 31.96
CA LYS A 57 25.06 -1.68 30.60
C LYS A 57 23.89 -2.11 29.70
N PRO A 58 23.02 -1.17 29.30
CA PRO A 58 21.85 -1.49 28.48
C PRO A 58 22.27 -1.96 27.09
N LEU A 59 21.41 -2.76 26.46
CA LEU A 59 21.57 -3.15 25.07
C LEU A 59 21.17 -1.98 24.17
N VAL A 60 22.16 -1.39 23.49
CA VAL A 60 21.92 -0.26 22.60
C VAL A 60 21.43 -0.74 21.25
N LEU A 61 20.21 -0.37 20.88
CA LEU A 61 19.67 -0.59 19.54
C LEU A 61 19.90 0.67 18.70
N SER A 62 20.48 0.50 17.52
CA SER A 62 20.81 1.62 16.63
C SER A 62 19.55 2.39 16.21
N SER A 63 19.63 3.72 16.22
CA SER A 63 18.59 4.60 15.69
C SER A 63 18.32 4.40 14.20
N ASP A 64 19.29 3.82 13.48
CA ASP A 64 19.15 3.49 12.05
C ASP A 64 18.16 2.33 11.84
N LEU A 65 18.03 1.44 12.83
CA LEU A 65 17.07 0.33 12.79
C LEU A 65 15.68 0.79 13.24
N CYS A 66 15.62 1.57 14.32
CA CYS A 66 14.35 2.00 14.92
C CYS A 66 14.56 3.20 15.84
N SER A 67 13.74 4.24 15.70
CA SER A 67 13.71 5.36 16.68
C SER A 67 12.92 4.98 17.93
N ALA A 68 13.12 5.68 19.04
CA ALA A 68 12.42 5.39 20.29
C ALA A 68 10.90 5.55 20.16
N SER A 69 10.46 6.51 19.33
CA SER A 69 9.04 6.74 19.05
C SER A 69 8.38 5.58 18.29
N ILE A 70 9.08 5.01 17.30
CA ILE A 70 8.58 3.86 16.53
C ILE A 70 8.64 2.60 17.39
N PHE A 71 9.70 2.43 18.17
CA PHE A 71 9.81 1.30 19.09
C PHE A 71 8.73 1.30 20.16
N THR A 72 8.29 2.48 20.61
CA THR A 72 7.13 2.63 21.50
C THR A 72 5.87 2.06 20.85
N VAL A 73 5.62 2.33 19.56
CA VAL A 73 4.48 1.75 18.82
C VAL A 73 4.62 0.24 18.69
N LEU A 74 5.81 -0.28 18.42
CA LEU A 74 6.07 -1.73 18.39
C LEU A 74 5.79 -2.37 19.76
N CYS A 75 6.15 -1.70 20.86
CA CYS A 75 5.83 -2.16 22.20
C CYS A 75 4.33 -2.19 22.47
N GLU A 76 3.51 -1.32 21.86
CA GLU A 76 2.04 -1.39 21.96
C GLU A 76 1.46 -2.66 21.32
N PHE A 77 2.16 -3.28 20.36
CA PHE A 77 1.79 -4.61 19.84
C PHE A 77 2.23 -5.74 20.77
N LEU A 78 3.44 -5.64 21.35
CA LEU A 78 4.03 -6.67 22.20
C LEU A 78 3.38 -6.73 23.59
N TYR A 79 2.98 -5.57 24.11
CA TYR A 79 2.45 -5.37 25.46
C TYR A 79 1.11 -4.62 25.40
N PRO A 80 0.06 -5.23 24.82
CA PRO A 80 -1.23 -4.56 24.69
C PRO A 80 -1.87 -4.38 26.08
N GLU A 81 -2.40 -3.17 26.35
CA GLU A 81 -3.05 -2.84 27.63
C GLU A 81 -4.23 -3.76 27.94
N ARG A 82 -4.90 -4.25 26.90
CA ARG A 82 -6.00 -5.22 26.98
C ARG A 82 -5.79 -6.30 25.94
N MET A 83 -6.12 -7.55 26.30
CA MET A 83 -6.01 -8.66 25.36
C MET A 83 -6.80 -8.39 24.08
N GLY A 84 -6.11 -8.51 22.94
CA GLY A 84 -6.67 -8.28 21.60
C GLY A 84 -6.82 -6.81 21.20
N GLN A 85 -6.41 -5.86 22.04
CA GLN A 85 -6.40 -4.43 21.70
C GLN A 85 -5.03 -4.05 21.14
N PHE A 86 -4.98 -3.79 19.84
CA PHE A 86 -3.78 -3.36 19.13
C PHE A 86 -3.92 -1.92 18.63
N PRO A 87 -2.81 -1.24 18.27
CA PRO A 87 -2.83 0.07 17.65
C PRO A 87 -3.80 0.16 16.45
N ALA A 88 -4.48 1.30 16.33
CA ALA A 88 -5.41 1.56 15.24
C ALA A 88 -4.65 1.89 13.94
N VAL A 89 -4.56 0.90 13.04
CA VAL A 89 -3.93 1.05 11.73
C VAL A 89 -4.91 1.64 10.72
N SER A 90 -4.49 2.67 9.98
CA SER A 90 -5.29 3.29 8.92
C SER A 90 -4.43 3.91 7.82
N ILE A 91 -4.95 3.89 6.60
CA ILE A 91 -4.36 4.53 5.42
C ILE A 91 -4.20 6.05 5.58
N ALA A 92 -5.03 6.70 6.40
CA ALA A 92 -4.91 8.13 6.67
C ALA A 92 -3.53 8.50 7.24
N GLN A 93 -2.87 7.55 7.93
CA GLN A 93 -1.56 7.71 8.54
C GLN A 93 -0.48 6.86 7.83
N ILE A 94 -0.64 6.58 6.54
CA ILE A 94 0.25 5.66 5.80
C ILE A 94 1.75 6.00 5.93
N GLY A 95 2.11 7.28 6.03
CA GLY A 95 3.52 7.68 6.20
C GLY A 95 4.11 7.26 7.55
N HIS A 96 3.29 7.21 8.61
CA HIS A 96 3.70 6.66 9.90
C HIS A 96 3.83 5.14 9.82
N TRP A 97 2.83 4.46 9.24
CA TRP A 97 2.85 3.00 9.12
C TRP A 97 3.96 2.47 8.23
N GLU A 98 4.38 3.24 7.22
CA GLU A 98 5.59 2.95 6.44
C GLU A 98 6.83 2.86 7.34
N THR A 99 7.08 3.86 8.19
CA THR A 99 8.22 3.83 9.11
C THR A 99 8.14 2.68 10.12
N VAL A 100 6.93 2.34 10.58
CA VAL A 100 6.72 1.18 11.46
C VAL A 100 7.01 -0.13 10.70
N LEU A 101 6.54 -0.27 9.46
CA LEU A 101 6.78 -1.45 8.64
C LEU A 101 8.27 -1.65 8.35
N THR A 102 9.02 -0.57 8.09
CA THR A 102 10.48 -0.62 7.94
C THR A 102 11.14 -1.16 9.21
N ALA A 103 10.75 -0.63 10.37
CA ALA A 103 11.26 -1.12 11.65
C ALA A 103 10.88 -2.58 11.92
N THR A 104 9.65 -3.02 11.57
CA THR A 104 9.25 -4.43 11.71
C THR A 104 10.10 -5.35 10.83
N ALA A 105 10.46 -4.93 9.62
CA ALA A 105 11.33 -5.72 8.74
C ALA A 105 12.75 -5.81 9.33
N ALA A 106 13.32 -4.67 9.75
CA ALA A 106 14.64 -4.61 10.36
C ALA A 106 14.75 -5.46 11.63
N LEU A 107 13.68 -5.49 12.44
CA LEU A 107 13.60 -6.26 13.67
C LEU A 107 13.00 -7.66 13.47
N GLN A 108 12.76 -8.09 12.23
CA GLN A 108 12.20 -9.42 11.89
C GLN A 108 10.93 -9.75 12.70
N MET A 109 9.96 -8.83 12.69
CA MET A 109 8.67 -8.93 13.38
C MET A 109 7.55 -9.27 12.40
N ASP A 110 7.67 -10.41 11.72
CA ASP A 110 6.82 -10.80 10.58
C ASP A 110 5.32 -10.79 10.91
N ASP A 111 4.92 -11.32 12.06
CA ASP A 111 3.51 -11.35 12.49
C ASP A 111 2.93 -9.93 12.67
N THR A 112 3.74 -9.01 13.19
CA THR A 112 3.32 -7.61 13.38
C THR A 112 3.23 -6.90 12.03
N GLN A 113 4.18 -7.16 11.14
CA GLN A 113 4.17 -6.65 9.77
C GLN A 113 2.91 -7.11 9.02
N GLN A 114 2.60 -8.41 9.06
CA GLN A 114 1.41 -8.98 8.42
C GLN A 114 0.12 -8.45 9.02
N TYR A 115 0.06 -8.23 10.34
CA TYR A 115 -1.08 -7.60 11.00
C TYR A 115 -1.33 -6.19 10.45
N ILE A 116 -0.28 -5.35 10.36
CA ILE A 116 -0.38 -3.99 9.85
C ILE A 116 -0.86 -4.00 8.39
N LEU A 117 -0.23 -4.82 7.53
CA LEU A 117 -0.62 -4.95 6.13
C LEU A 117 -2.08 -5.40 5.98
N GLN A 118 -2.52 -6.39 6.77
CA GLN A 118 -3.91 -6.85 6.76
C GLN A 118 -4.88 -5.72 7.15
N LYS A 119 -4.54 -4.90 8.15
CA LYS A 119 -5.38 -3.75 8.53
C LYS A 119 -5.42 -2.65 7.48
N LEU A 120 -4.32 -2.43 6.77
CA LEU A 120 -4.32 -1.53 5.62
C LEU A 120 -5.19 -2.06 4.47
N ARG A 121 -5.22 -3.39 4.26
CA ARG A 121 -6.15 -4.03 3.32
C ARG A 121 -7.61 -3.89 3.75
N ASP A 122 -7.91 -4.09 5.03
CA ASP A 122 -9.25 -3.91 5.58
C ASP A 122 -9.76 -2.46 5.39
N ASP A 123 -8.84 -1.48 5.32
CA ASP A 123 -9.12 -0.05 5.10
C ASP A 123 -9.17 0.35 3.61
N ALA A 124 -9.27 -0.61 2.67
CA ALA A 124 -9.11 -0.37 1.23
C ALA A 124 -9.98 0.75 0.63
N SER A 125 -11.12 1.07 1.24
CA SER A 125 -11.98 2.18 0.82
C SER A 125 -11.29 3.56 0.85
N ASN A 126 -10.25 3.71 1.67
CA ASN A 126 -9.51 4.95 1.88
C ASN A 126 -8.21 5.05 1.05
N ILE A 127 -7.94 4.08 0.14
CA ILE A 127 -6.72 4.08 -0.68
C ILE A 127 -6.63 5.31 -1.61
N GLY A 128 -7.77 5.80 -2.11
CA GLY A 128 -7.85 6.83 -3.16
C GLY A 128 -6.87 8.00 -3.02
N PRO A 129 -6.90 8.77 -1.91
CA PRO A 129 -6.02 9.91 -1.69
C PRO A 129 -4.51 9.57 -1.61
N SER A 130 -4.17 8.33 -1.25
CA SER A 130 -2.80 7.89 -0.97
C SER A 130 -2.32 6.78 -1.91
N ALA A 131 -3.01 6.55 -3.04
CA ALA A 131 -2.78 5.39 -3.90
C ALA A 131 -1.32 5.26 -4.38
N ALA A 132 -0.62 6.36 -4.65
CA ALA A 132 0.79 6.35 -5.02
C ALA A 132 1.70 5.79 -3.91
N LYS A 133 1.50 6.24 -2.66
CA LYS A 133 2.28 5.77 -1.50
C LYS A 133 2.01 4.29 -1.22
N ILE A 134 0.73 3.92 -1.29
CA ILE A 134 0.27 2.55 -1.02
C ILE A 134 0.79 1.59 -2.08
N LEU A 135 0.79 1.99 -3.36
CA LEU A 135 1.34 1.15 -4.42
C LEU A 135 2.83 0.88 -4.21
N ARG A 136 3.63 1.91 -3.90
CA ARG A 136 5.05 1.71 -3.58
C ARG A 136 5.20 0.78 -2.37
N LEU A 137 4.51 1.07 -1.26
CA LEU A 137 4.58 0.25 -0.06
C LEU A 137 4.21 -1.22 -0.34
N ALA A 138 3.12 -1.47 -1.08
CA ALA A 138 2.70 -2.83 -1.38
C ALA A 138 3.70 -3.58 -2.28
N LEU A 139 4.46 -2.88 -3.13
CA LEU A 139 5.54 -3.48 -3.90
C LEU A 139 6.75 -3.89 -3.05
N ASP A 140 6.98 -3.18 -1.94
CA ASP A 140 8.11 -3.46 -1.04
C ASP A 140 7.81 -4.64 -0.08
N TYR A 141 6.53 -4.89 0.24
CA TYR A 141 6.14 -5.84 1.30
C TYR A 141 5.23 -6.98 0.85
N GLU A 142 4.48 -6.86 -0.25
CA GLU A 142 3.56 -7.93 -0.66
C GLU A 142 4.19 -8.79 -1.76
N GLU A 143 4.40 -10.06 -1.45
CA GLU A 143 4.81 -11.05 -2.43
C GLU A 143 3.59 -11.61 -3.17
N GLY A 144 3.55 -11.42 -4.49
CA GLY A 144 2.72 -12.20 -5.40
C GLY A 144 1.63 -11.43 -6.16
N PRO A 145 1.09 -12.05 -7.23
CA PRO A 145 0.20 -11.42 -8.21
C PRO A 145 -1.21 -11.06 -7.68
N THR A 146 -1.53 -11.46 -6.45
CA THR A 146 -2.88 -11.36 -5.85
C THR A 146 -2.94 -10.43 -4.64
N SER A 147 -1.94 -9.57 -4.45
CA SER A 147 -1.96 -8.54 -3.41
C SER A 147 -3.14 -7.57 -3.64
N ASP A 148 -4.17 -7.64 -2.79
CA ASP A 148 -5.35 -6.78 -2.87
C ASP A 148 -5.01 -5.29 -2.72
N LEU A 149 -4.03 -4.95 -1.88
CA LEU A 149 -3.61 -3.58 -1.64
C LEU A 149 -2.94 -2.97 -2.88
N LEU A 150 -1.95 -3.69 -3.44
CA LEU A 150 -1.27 -3.35 -4.68
C LEU A 150 -2.26 -3.18 -5.84
N LEU A 151 -3.11 -4.20 -6.09
CA LEU A 151 -4.05 -4.15 -7.21
C LEU A 151 -5.05 -3.02 -7.03
N SER A 152 -5.56 -2.78 -5.81
CA SER A 152 -6.48 -1.68 -5.53
C SER A 152 -5.85 -0.32 -5.83
N ALA A 153 -4.62 -0.08 -5.36
CA ALA A 153 -3.89 1.15 -5.64
C ALA A 153 -3.56 1.30 -7.13
N LEU A 154 -3.15 0.22 -7.79
CA LEU A 154 -2.88 0.20 -9.22
C LEU A 154 -4.15 0.47 -10.05
N TYR A 155 -5.30 -0.10 -9.70
CA TYR A 155 -6.58 0.20 -10.36
C TYR A 155 -6.94 1.67 -10.25
N ILE A 156 -6.79 2.26 -9.05
CA ILE A 156 -7.06 3.68 -8.85
C ILE A 156 -6.18 4.52 -9.76
N LEU A 157 -4.87 4.28 -9.78
CA LEU A 157 -3.93 5.04 -10.60
C LEU A 157 -4.09 4.76 -12.11
N ALA A 158 -4.43 3.54 -12.50
CA ALA A 158 -4.62 3.15 -13.89
C ALA A 158 -5.87 3.80 -14.50
N TYR A 159 -6.97 3.81 -13.76
CA TYR A 159 -8.25 4.35 -14.21
C TYR A 159 -8.44 5.82 -13.90
N ARG A 160 -7.49 6.46 -13.21
CA ARG A 160 -7.53 7.89 -12.95
C ARG A 160 -7.43 8.69 -14.24
N ARG A 161 -8.33 9.66 -14.40
CA ARG A 161 -8.34 10.63 -15.49
C ARG A 161 -7.11 11.54 -15.45
N GLN A 162 -6.75 11.99 -14.26
CA GLN A 162 -5.59 12.88 -14.07
C GLN A 162 -4.27 12.22 -14.45
N PRO A 163 -3.31 13.00 -14.98
CA PRO A 163 -1.94 12.53 -15.15
C PRO A 163 -1.30 12.17 -13.80
N ILE A 164 -0.24 11.39 -13.84
CA ILE A 164 0.63 11.20 -12.68
C ILE A 164 1.43 12.49 -12.50
N THR A 165 1.38 13.08 -11.32
CA THR A 165 2.09 14.32 -11.01
C THR A 165 3.58 14.04 -10.73
N SER A 166 4.44 15.04 -10.88
CA SER A 166 5.88 14.90 -10.55
C SER A 166 6.11 14.44 -9.11
N ARG A 167 5.29 14.93 -8.15
CA ARG A 167 5.35 14.51 -6.75
C ARG A 167 5.01 13.03 -6.57
N GLU A 168 4.03 12.54 -7.31
CA GLU A 168 3.67 11.12 -7.29
C GLU A 168 4.74 10.26 -7.94
N ILE A 169 5.37 10.71 -9.03
CA ILE A 169 6.50 9.99 -9.64
C ILE A 169 7.63 9.82 -8.62
N ILE A 170 7.98 10.88 -7.88
CA ILE A 170 8.98 10.81 -6.80
C ILE A 170 8.54 9.82 -5.71
N THR A 171 7.26 9.83 -5.36
CA THR A 171 6.69 8.96 -4.31
C THR A 171 6.64 7.49 -4.76
N LEU A 172 6.36 7.24 -6.03
CA LEU A 172 6.27 5.89 -6.61
C LEU A 172 7.65 5.25 -6.77
N GLY A 173 8.68 6.06 -7.04
CA GLY A 173 9.96 5.55 -7.51
C GLY A 173 9.88 5.00 -8.93
N GLU A 174 11.02 4.59 -9.49
CA GLU A 174 11.12 4.19 -10.90
C GLU A 174 10.25 2.96 -11.22
N ARG A 175 10.38 1.89 -10.42
CA ARG A 175 9.66 0.62 -10.66
C ARG A 175 8.15 0.83 -10.68
N ALA A 176 7.58 1.46 -9.65
CA ALA A 176 6.14 1.66 -9.58
C ALA A 176 5.65 2.69 -10.62
N ALA A 177 6.43 3.74 -10.92
CA ALA A 177 6.06 4.71 -11.95
C ALA A 177 6.01 4.08 -13.35
N ASN A 178 6.95 3.18 -13.66
CA ASN A 178 6.97 2.41 -14.90
C ASN A 178 5.76 1.46 -14.98
N LEU A 179 5.48 0.72 -13.91
CA LEU A 179 4.30 -0.17 -13.83
C LEU A 179 3.00 0.60 -14.08
N VAL A 180 2.81 1.74 -13.40
CA VAL A 180 1.62 2.59 -13.57
C VAL A 180 1.54 3.13 -15.00
N SER A 181 2.65 3.58 -15.58
CA SER A 181 2.68 4.13 -16.94
C SER A 181 2.34 3.06 -17.99
N TYR A 182 2.96 1.88 -17.90
CA TYR A 182 2.70 0.74 -18.78
C TYR A 182 1.24 0.27 -18.67
N THR A 183 0.73 0.15 -17.44
CA THR A 183 -0.65 -0.26 -17.19
C THR A 183 -1.65 0.74 -17.76
N ARG A 184 -1.43 2.04 -17.54
CA ARG A 184 -2.27 3.11 -18.08
C ARG A 184 -2.29 3.10 -19.61
N GLU A 185 -1.14 2.88 -20.24
CA GLU A 185 -1.06 2.81 -21.70
C GLU A 185 -1.76 1.57 -22.27
N SER A 186 -1.61 0.42 -21.59
CA SER A 186 -2.28 -0.83 -21.98
C SER A 186 -3.81 -0.72 -21.86
N VAL A 187 -4.31 -0.07 -20.81
CA VAL A 187 -5.73 0.26 -20.66
C VAL A 187 -6.19 1.17 -21.82
N ARG A 188 -5.45 2.22 -22.17
CA ARG A 188 -5.78 3.11 -23.29
C ARG A 188 -5.78 2.39 -24.64
N CYS A 189 -4.84 1.48 -24.86
CA CYS A 189 -4.79 0.65 -26.07
C CYS A 189 -6.08 -0.15 -26.28
N CYS A 190 -6.77 -0.57 -25.22
CA CYS A 190 -8.05 -1.28 -25.33
C CYS A 190 -9.15 -0.41 -25.94
N PHE A 191 -9.08 0.91 -25.77
CA PHE A 191 -10.01 1.86 -26.39
C PHE A 191 -9.56 2.23 -27.80
N PHE A 192 -8.27 2.48 -28.01
CA PHE A 192 -7.74 2.79 -29.34
C PHE A 192 -8.02 1.68 -30.36
N LEU A 193 -7.83 0.42 -29.95
CA LEU A 193 -8.09 -0.76 -30.78
C LEU A 193 -9.57 -1.18 -30.79
N ASN A 194 -10.48 -0.37 -30.23
CA ASN A 194 -11.93 -0.62 -30.16
C ASN A 194 -12.33 -1.94 -29.45
N ARG A 195 -11.42 -2.56 -28.67
CA ARG A 195 -11.67 -3.80 -27.92
C ARG A 195 -12.66 -3.59 -26.77
N ALA A 196 -12.60 -2.42 -26.14
CA ALA A 196 -13.49 -2.09 -25.02
C ALA A 196 -14.95 -1.92 -25.45
N ARG A 197 -15.21 -1.40 -26.66
CA ARG A 197 -16.59 -1.07 -27.09
C ARG A 197 -17.52 -2.28 -27.04
N SER A 198 -17.11 -3.42 -27.60
CA SER A 198 -17.94 -4.64 -27.63
C SER A 198 -18.18 -5.25 -26.24
N ARG A 199 -17.34 -4.92 -25.26
CA ARG A 199 -17.42 -5.41 -23.88
C ARG A 199 -18.34 -4.58 -22.98
N ILE A 200 -18.77 -3.40 -23.42
CA ILE A 200 -19.74 -2.58 -22.68
C ILE A 200 -21.08 -3.33 -22.61
N GLN A 201 -21.51 -3.57 -21.37
CA GLN A 201 -22.78 -4.24 -21.05
C GLN A 201 -23.84 -3.20 -20.77
N VAL A 202 -24.71 -2.96 -21.75
CA VAL A 202 -25.87 -2.07 -21.60
C VAL A 202 -27.01 -2.77 -20.86
N SER A 203 -27.93 -1.99 -20.29
CA SER A 203 -29.10 -2.50 -19.58
C SER A 203 -29.92 -3.47 -20.47
N THR A 204 -30.42 -4.57 -19.90
CA THR A 204 -31.24 -5.57 -20.60
C THR A 204 -32.44 -4.97 -21.37
N PRO A 205 -33.23 -4.02 -20.81
CA PRO A 205 -34.32 -3.36 -21.53
C PRO A 205 -33.87 -2.32 -22.56
N CYS A 206 -32.58 -2.22 -22.90
CA CYS A 206 -32.09 -1.29 -23.90
C CYS A 206 -32.46 -1.73 -25.32
N ASN A 207 -33.31 -0.95 -25.99
CA ASN A 207 -33.69 -1.15 -27.39
C ASN A 207 -32.64 -0.62 -28.38
N GLU A 208 -31.72 0.24 -27.94
CA GLU A 208 -30.69 0.89 -28.77
C GLU A 208 -29.28 0.54 -28.29
N LYS A 209 -28.98 -0.76 -28.21
CA LYS A 209 -27.76 -1.26 -27.56
C LYS A 209 -26.49 -0.66 -28.13
N ASP A 210 -26.35 -0.61 -29.45
CA ASP A 210 -25.15 -0.11 -30.10
C ASP A 210 -24.99 1.40 -29.99
N THR A 211 -26.08 2.16 -30.02
CA THR A 211 -26.08 3.61 -29.80
C THR A 211 -25.63 3.94 -28.37
N CYS A 212 -26.24 3.28 -27.37
CA CYS A 212 -25.89 3.48 -25.96
C CYS A 212 -24.44 3.09 -25.68
N ARG A 213 -24.01 1.93 -26.21
CA ARG A 213 -22.61 1.47 -26.15
C ARG A 213 -21.64 2.47 -26.79
N ALA A 214 -21.98 2.99 -27.97
CA ALA A 214 -21.16 4.00 -28.64
C ALA A 214 -21.09 5.30 -27.84
N SER A 215 -22.20 5.72 -27.20
CA SER A 215 -22.21 6.89 -26.34
C SER A 215 -21.32 6.71 -25.12
N VAL A 216 -21.46 5.61 -24.38
CA VAL A 216 -20.59 5.27 -23.23
C VAL A 216 -19.13 5.25 -23.65
N PHE A 217 -18.81 4.53 -24.73
CA PHE A 217 -17.44 4.43 -25.25
C PHE A 217 -16.84 5.80 -25.58
N ARG A 218 -17.60 6.66 -26.28
CA ARG A 218 -17.15 8.02 -26.64
C ARG A 218 -16.93 8.89 -25.41
N GLN A 219 -17.80 8.80 -24.41
CA GLN A 219 -17.68 9.58 -23.18
C GLN A 219 -16.47 9.13 -22.34
N VAL A 220 -16.21 7.82 -22.25
CA VAL A 220 -14.99 7.31 -21.58
C VAL A 220 -13.71 7.78 -22.31
N ILE A 221 -13.69 7.76 -23.65
CA ILE A 221 -12.55 8.32 -24.42
C ILE A 221 -12.40 9.83 -24.16
N ALA A 222 -13.49 10.58 -24.16
CA ALA A 222 -13.45 12.01 -23.88
C ALA A 222 -12.88 12.28 -22.48
N ASN A 223 -13.26 11.48 -21.48
CA ASN A 223 -12.70 11.56 -20.13
C ASN A 223 -11.18 11.34 -20.12
N MET A 224 -10.64 10.42 -20.93
CA MET A 224 -9.19 10.21 -21.02
C MET A 224 -8.43 11.38 -21.65
N GLN A 225 -9.09 12.15 -22.53
CA GLN A 225 -8.48 13.24 -23.29
C GLN A 225 -8.61 14.60 -22.59
N CYS A 226 -9.72 14.82 -21.88
CA CYS A 226 -9.96 16.09 -21.23
C CYS A 226 -9.09 16.21 -19.97
N ARG A 227 -8.10 17.12 -20.00
CA ARG A 227 -7.50 17.68 -18.78
C ARG A 227 -8.64 18.16 -17.90
N ALA A 228 -8.72 17.70 -16.65
CA ALA A 228 -9.79 18.18 -15.79
C ALA A 228 -9.65 19.70 -15.69
N THR A 229 -10.75 20.41 -15.91
CA THR A 229 -10.83 21.81 -15.52
C THR A 229 -10.64 21.86 -14.01
N ASN A 230 -9.89 22.83 -13.47
CA ASN A 230 -9.63 23.04 -12.03
C ASN A 230 -10.90 23.32 -11.17
N ARG A 231 -12.07 22.82 -11.58
CA ARG A 231 -13.30 22.91 -10.81
C ARG A 231 -13.16 21.98 -9.60
N VAL A 232 -13.32 22.57 -8.43
CA VAL A 232 -13.16 21.97 -7.11
C VAL A 232 -14.16 20.82 -6.87
N ASP A 233 -15.20 20.71 -7.70
CA ASP A 233 -16.30 19.75 -7.54
C ASP A 233 -16.17 18.44 -8.36
N ASP A 234 -15.03 18.18 -9.02
CA ASP A 234 -14.82 16.91 -9.75
C ASP A 234 -14.45 15.78 -8.76
N TYR A 235 -15.42 15.41 -7.92
CA TYR A 235 -15.27 14.45 -6.81
C TYR A 235 -14.99 13.00 -7.25
N GLU A 236 -15.15 12.67 -8.54
CA GLU A 236 -14.88 11.33 -9.07
C GLU A 236 -13.83 11.34 -10.18
N PRO A 237 -12.55 11.08 -9.86
CA PRO A 237 -11.43 11.33 -10.77
C PRO A 237 -11.17 10.17 -11.76
N ASN A 238 -12.12 9.26 -11.99
CA ASN A 238 -11.91 8.09 -12.84
C ASN A 238 -12.54 8.23 -14.23
N ILE A 239 -11.99 7.49 -15.21
CA ILE A 239 -12.41 7.55 -16.62
C ILE A 239 -13.85 7.07 -16.88
N PHE A 240 -14.49 6.38 -15.92
CA PHE A 240 -15.83 5.79 -16.05
C PHE A 240 -16.95 6.73 -15.58
N HIS A 241 -16.63 7.87 -14.97
CA HIS A 241 -17.64 8.85 -14.58
C HIS A 241 -18.24 9.52 -15.82
N ILE A 242 -19.52 9.28 -16.10
CA ILE A 242 -20.20 9.84 -17.26
C ILE A 242 -21.14 10.95 -16.79
N ALA A 243 -20.80 12.21 -17.10
CA ALA A 243 -21.59 13.36 -16.66
C ALA A 243 -22.91 13.54 -17.44
N SER A 244 -22.95 13.16 -18.72
CA SER A 244 -24.07 13.42 -19.62
C SER A 244 -24.82 12.16 -20.04
N GLU A 245 -26.14 12.26 -20.11
CA GLU A 245 -27.02 11.21 -20.67
C GLU A 245 -27.19 11.34 -22.18
N GLN A 246 -26.55 12.33 -22.81
CA GLN A 246 -26.72 12.61 -24.22
C GLN A 246 -26.36 11.39 -25.09
N GLY A 247 -27.29 11.01 -25.98
CA GLY A 247 -27.12 9.85 -26.86
C GLY A 247 -27.31 8.49 -26.18
N MET A 248 -27.94 8.46 -24.99
CA MET A 248 -28.36 7.23 -24.32
C MET A 248 -29.89 7.15 -24.26
N CYS A 249 -30.43 5.94 -24.27
CA CYS A 249 -31.87 5.74 -24.09
C CYS A 249 -32.30 5.91 -22.62
N ALA A 250 -33.61 6.02 -22.39
CA ALA A 250 -34.18 6.21 -21.05
C ALA A 250 -33.79 5.12 -20.04
N SER A 251 -33.53 3.89 -20.50
CA SER A 251 -33.09 2.79 -19.62
C SER A 251 -31.62 2.85 -19.25
N CYS A 252 -30.75 3.32 -20.17
CA CYS A 252 -29.30 3.33 -19.95
C CYS A 252 -28.78 4.62 -19.33
N GLY A 253 -29.42 5.76 -19.60
CA GLY A 253 -29.00 7.08 -19.10
C GLY A 253 -28.81 7.11 -17.57
N PRO A 254 -29.79 6.66 -16.76
CA PRO A 254 -29.68 6.63 -15.31
C PRO A 254 -28.58 5.70 -14.78
N GLN A 255 -28.22 4.65 -15.53
CA GLN A 255 -27.23 3.64 -15.14
C GLN A 255 -25.86 3.84 -15.83
N ARG A 256 -25.64 4.97 -16.50
CA ARG A 256 -24.48 5.21 -17.37
C ARG A 256 -23.12 4.96 -16.71
N THR A 257 -22.92 5.40 -15.47
CA THR A 257 -21.66 5.20 -14.74
C THR A 257 -21.49 3.73 -14.36
N THR A 258 -22.57 3.05 -13.98
CA THR A 258 -22.56 1.59 -13.71
C THR A 258 -22.23 0.80 -14.98
N ILE A 259 -22.83 1.15 -16.11
CA ILE A 259 -22.56 0.55 -17.43
C ILE A 259 -21.10 0.80 -17.84
N ALA A 260 -20.57 2.02 -17.63
CA ALA A 260 -19.17 2.31 -17.91
C ALA A 260 -18.23 1.51 -17.00
N THR A 261 -18.57 1.41 -15.71
CA THR A 261 -17.80 0.67 -14.70
C THR A 261 -17.79 -0.83 -14.96
N SER A 262 -18.82 -1.37 -15.63
CA SER A 262 -18.85 -2.79 -16.04
C SER A 262 -17.69 -3.16 -16.98
N LEU A 263 -17.03 -2.18 -17.61
CA LEU A 263 -15.80 -2.42 -18.40
C LEU A 263 -14.65 -2.93 -17.56
N ARG A 264 -14.61 -2.60 -16.26
CA ARG A 264 -13.59 -3.07 -15.33
C ARG A 264 -13.57 -4.59 -15.27
N SER A 265 -14.65 -5.18 -14.78
CA SER A 265 -14.75 -6.64 -14.60
C SER A 265 -14.83 -7.42 -15.91
N SER A 266 -15.28 -6.81 -17.01
CA SER A 266 -15.44 -7.52 -18.30
C SER A 266 -14.19 -7.53 -19.19
N LEU A 267 -13.20 -6.66 -18.92
CA LEU A 267 -11.99 -6.54 -19.73
C LEU A 267 -10.81 -5.93 -18.98
N LEU A 268 -10.99 -4.74 -18.40
CA LEU A 268 -9.85 -3.90 -18.03
C LEU A 268 -9.10 -4.41 -16.79
N ASP A 269 -9.80 -5.00 -15.83
CA ASP A 269 -9.15 -5.51 -14.62
C ASP A 269 -8.20 -6.66 -14.93
N GLU A 270 -8.54 -7.50 -15.93
CA GLU A 270 -7.67 -8.56 -16.44
C GLU A 270 -6.46 -8.00 -17.19
N VAL A 271 -6.63 -6.88 -17.92
CA VAL A 271 -5.49 -6.19 -18.56
C VAL A 271 -4.52 -5.67 -17.51
N VAL A 272 -5.01 -5.05 -16.43
CA VAL A 272 -4.17 -4.54 -15.34
C VAL A 272 -3.43 -5.67 -14.63
N LYS A 273 -4.13 -6.76 -14.28
CA LYS A 273 -3.49 -7.94 -13.67
C LYS A 273 -2.40 -8.52 -14.57
N LYS A 274 -2.67 -8.63 -15.88
CA LYS A 274 -1.69 -9.08 -16.85
C LYS A 274 -0.49 -8.15 -16.90
N CYS A 275 -0.69 -6.82 -16.94
CA CYS A 275 0.40 -5.86 -16.94
C CYS A 275 1.31 -6.03 -15.71
N TYR A 276 0.72 -6.26 -14.54
CA TYR A 276 1.49 -6.54 -13.34
C TYR A 276 2.28 -7.85 -13.44
N ALA A 277 1.64 -8.95 -13.86
CA ALA A 277 2.32 -10.24 -14.04
C ALA A 277 3.47 -10.16 -15.07
N ASP A 278 3.25 -9.50 -16.21
CA ASP A 278 4.28 -9.28 -17.24
C ASP A 278 5.45 -8.45 -16.66
N THR A 279 5.15 -7.45 -15.82
CA THR A 279 6.17 -6.60 -15.19
C THR A 279 6.99 -7.37 -14.16
N LEU A 280 6.36 -8.25 -13.37
CA LEU A 280 7.07 -9.11 -12.42
C LEU A 280 8.06 -10.05 -13.11
N LEU A 281 7.67 -10.63 -14.27
CA LEU A 281 8.58 -11.47 -15.06
C LEU A 281 9.82 -10.69 -15.49
N VAL A 282 9.64 -9.48 -16.00
CA VAL A 282 10.76 -8.61 -16.40
C VAL A 282 11.66 -8.26 -15.21
N TRP A 283 11.09 -7.99 -14.03
CA TRP A 283 11.89 -7.71 -12.83
C TRP A 283 12.65 -8.92 -12.31
N SER A 284 12.08 -10.11 -12.41
CA SER A 284 12.76 -11.36 -12.01
C SER A 284 13.92 -11.74 -12.94
N GLU A 285 13.91 -11.24 -14.18
CA GLU A 285 14.96 -11.48 -15.16
C GLU A 285 16.10 -10.44 -15.09
N ASP A 286 15.98 -9.37 -14.28
CA ASP A 286 17.02 -8.35 -14.14
C ASP A 286 18.10 -8.80 -13.13
N PRO A 287 19.30 -9.21 -13.60
CA PRO A 287 20.38 -9.70 -12.74
C PRO A 287 20.99 -8.61 -11.85
N ARG A 288 20.53 -7.36 -11.95
CA ARG A 288 20.95 -6.27 -11.06
C ARG A 288 20.14 -6.22 -9.76
N SER A 289 18.99 -6.89 -9.68
CA SER A 289 18.11 -6.81 -8.51
C SER A 289 18.65 -7.53 -7.26
N ASP A 290 19.54 -8.50 -7.41
CA ASP A 290 20.13 -9.26 -6.28
C ASP A 290 21.29 -8.55 -5.57
N ASN A 291 21.79 -7.43 -6.10
CA ASN A 291 22.98 -6.75 -5.56
C ASN A 291 22.67 -5.55 -4.64
N GLU A 292 21.41 -5.14 -4.50
CA GLU A 292 21.02 -4.02 -3.61
C GLU A 292 20.64 -4.47 -2.19
N SER A 293 20.49 -5.77 -1.93
CA SER A 293 20.19 -6.31 -0.58
C SER A 293 21.43 -6.67 0.26
N MET A 294 22.65 -6.35 -0.20
CA MET A 294 23.91 -6.66 0.51
C MET A 294 24.86 -5.47 0.65
N SER A 295 24.39 -4.24 0.46
CA SER A 295 25.21 -3.04 0.62
C SER A 295 24.50 -1.99 1.46
N GLU A 296 24.38 -2.23 2.77
CA GLU A 296 24.37 -1.20 3.84
C GLU A 296 24.41 -1.87 5.22
#